data_AF-A0A812G3U3-F1
#
_entry.id   AF-A0A812G3U3-F1
#
_cell.length_a   1.000
_cell.length_b   1.000
_cell.length_c   1.000
_cell.angle_alpha   90.00
_cell.angle_beta   90.00
_cell.angle_gamma   90.00
#
_symmetry.space_group_name_H-M   'P 1'
#
loop_
_entity.id
_entity.type
_entity.pdbx_description
1 polymer ?
#
loop_
_entity_poly.entity_id
_entity_poly.type
_entity_poly.pdbx_seq_one_letter_code
_entity_poly.pdbx_strand_id
1 'polypeptide(L)'
;MLDSHSVPGRGVKQTLNLASVMLPVSLNLLRELELGEWQQGETNYEEEAPRATMHLIYAGRTICTEYQALEGEVAVQSIVEMIEDETLLPGFAPLRKQQIQHWKIYNALGLNPEPIEKTGLDGLSFATWLVEQLETLGVESVEDIELFEADDIPFEGIPDWEYQDFAEQFPLKLILAELKLDVEYFVSRKLVHVIYTEGSRKGDPKRWELPRWAGWKVQYKKASRVLDVK
;
A
#
# COMPACT_ATOMS: atom_id res chain seq x y z
N MET A 1 29.52 -16.67 29.12
CA MET A 1 29.67 -16.36 27.69
C MET A 1 28.55 -17.10 26.97
N LEU A 2 27.78 -16.40 26.14
CA LEU A 2 26.88 -17.03 25.18
C LEU A 2 27.75 -17.63 24.06
N ASP A 3 27.37 -18.79 23.53
CA ASP A 3 28.18 -19.50 22.54
C ASP A 3 27.28 -20.13 21.47
N SER A 4 27.80 -20.15 20.24
CA SER A 4 27.13 -20.70 19.08
C SER A 4 28.11 -21.49 18.22
N HIS A 5 27.71 -22.69 17.84
CA HIS A 5 28.51 -23.59 17.04
C HIS A 5 27.92 -23.75 15.63
N SER A 6 28.68 -23.36 14.62
CA SER A 6 28.29 -23.50 13.22
C SER A 6 28.67 -24.88 12.68
N VAL A 7 27.70 -25.64 12.18
CA VAL A 7 27.91 -26.95 11.55
C VAL A 7 27.56 -26.86 10.07
N PRO A 8 28.41 -27.36 9.15
CA PRO A 8 28.07 -27.42 7.74
C PRO A 8 26.88 -28.36 7.51
N GLY A 9 25.83 -27.88 6.83
CA GLY A 9 24.68 -28.69 6.48
C GLY A 9 25.08 -29.82 5.51
N ARG A 10 24.66 -31.05 5.79
CA ARG A 10 25.03 -32.22 4.98
C ARG A 10 24.39 -32.11 3.59
N GLY A 11 25.19 -31.77 2.58
CA GLY A 11 24.76 -31.72 1.17
C GLY A 11 24.12 -30.40 0.71
N VAL A 12 24.13 -29.35 1.54
CA VAL A 12 23.62 -28.01 1.18
C VAL A 12 24.68 -26.94 1.50
N LYS A 13 24.76 -25.88 0.69
CA LYS A 13 25.66 -24.73 0.92
C LYS A 13 25.28 -23.87 2.14
N GLN A 14 24.31 -24.30 2.95
CA GLN A 14 23.83 -23.58 4.12
C GLN A 14 24.48 -24.11 5.40
N THR A 15 25.03 -23.19 6.18
CA THR A 15 25.59 -23.46 7.51
C THR A 15 24.50 -23.39 8.55
N LEU A 16 24.37 -24.42 9.39
CA LEU A 16 23.42 -24.46 10.50
C LEU A 16 24.11 -23.93 11.76
N ASN A 17 23.54 -22.88 12.36
CA ASN A 17 24.03 -22.34 13.63
C ASN A 17 23.27 -22.98 14.78
N LEU A 18 23.97 -23.74 15.62
CA LEU A 18 23.43 -24.32 16.85
C LEU A 18 23.82 -23.43 18.02
N ALA A 19 22.85 -22.99 18.81
CA ALA A 19 23.13 -22.31 20.07
C ALA A 19 23.60 -23.36 21.10
N SER A 20 24.87 -23.34 21.48
CA SER A 20 25.48 -24.30 22.42
C SER A 20 25.29 -23.85 23.88
N VAL A 21 25.25 -22.53 24.12
CA VAL A 21 25.02 -21.95 25.45
C VAL A 21 24.05 -20.78 25.33
N MET A 22 22.87 -20.91 25.91
CA MET A 22 21.83 -19.88 25.94
C MET A 22 21.58 -19.38 27.37
N LEU A 23 21.33 -18.08 27.51
CA LEU A 23 20.85 -17.47 28.73
C LEU A 23 19.34 -17.20 28.57
N PRO A 24 18.48 -17.62 29.51
CA PRO A 24 17.10 -17.21 29.49
C PRO A 24 17.01 -15.71 29.76
N VAL A 25 16.36 -14.98 28.86
CA VAL A 25 16.06 -13.56 28.99
C VAL A 25 14.55 -13.41 29.13
N SER A 26 14.10 -12.61 30.09
CA SER A 26 12.67 -12.33 30.22
C SER A 26 12.20 -11.41 29.10
N LEU A 27 10.98 -11.63 28.61
CA LEU A 27 10.38 -10.75 27.61
C LEU A 27 10.21 -9.31 28.13
N ASN A 28 9.96 -9.15 29.43
CA ASN A 28 9.91 -7.84 30.08
C ASN A 28 11.23 -7.07 29.95
N LEU A 29 12.37 -7.75 30.03
CA LEU A 29 13.67 -7.11 29.85
C LEU A 29 13.86 -6.63 28.41
N LEU A 30 13.36 -7.39 27.42
CA LEU A 30 13.39 -6.95 26.02
C LEU A 30 12.53 -5.69 25.81
N ARG A 31 11.37 -5.61 26.46
CA ARG A 31 10.53 -4.40 26.45
C ARG A 31 11.22 -3.22 27.11
N GLU A 32 11.77 -3.39 28.32
CA GLU A 32 12.45 -2.32 29.07
C GLU A 32 13.69 -1.77 28.35
N LEU A 33 14.35 -2.61 27.55
CA LEU A 33 15.48 -2.21 26.72
C LEU A 33 15.07 -1.70 25.33
N GLU A 34 13.76 -1.55 25.07
CA GLU A 34 13.20 -1.12 23.78
C GLU A 34 13.74 -1.95 22.60
N LEU A 35 13.96 -3.26 22.84
CA LEU A 35 14.47 -4.18 21.83
C LEU A 35 13.30 -4.72 21.01
N GLY A 36 12.97 -4.01 19.94
CA GLY A 36 11.94 -4.39 18.97
C GLY A 36 11.40 -3.18 18.22
N GLU A 37 10.46 -3.42 17.33
CA GLU A 37 9.71 -2.40 16.62
C GLU A 37 8.25 -2.47 17.08
N TRP A 38 7.68 -1.34 17.48
CA TRP A 38 6.25 -1.25 17.75
C TRP A 38 5.49 -1.26 16.43
N GLN A 39 4.47 -2.11 16.36
CA GLN A 39 3.57 -2.19 15.21
C GLN A 39 2.13 -2.11 15.71
N GLN A 40 1.35 -1.23 15.09
CA GLN A 40 -0.08 -1.15 15.33
C GLN A 40 -0.77 -2.41 14.78
N GLY A 41 -1.63 -2.98 15.61
CA GLY A 41 -2.57 -4.05 15.27
C GLY A 41 -3.98 -3.47 15.13
N GLU A 42 -4.98 -4.25 15.54
CA GLU A 42 -6.38 -3.83 15.41
C GLU A 42 -6.71 -2.64 16.33
N THR A 43 -7.42 -1.66 15.78
CA THR A 43 -8.03 -0.58 16.56
C THR A 43 -9.39 -1.02 17.06
N ASN A 44 -9.61 -0.99 18.38
CA ASN A 44 -10.89 -1.35 18.99
C ASN A 44 -11.75 -0.09 19.17
N TYR A 45 -12.84 -0.01 18.41
CA TYR A 45 -13.81 1.08 18.44
C TYR A 45 -15.07 0.77 19.27
N GLU A 46 -15.19 -0.44 19.85
CA GLU A 46 -16.38 -0.87 20.59
C GLU A 46 -16.34 -0.52 22.10
N GLU A 47 -15.20 -0.07 22.61
CA GLU A 47 -15.05 0.35 24.01
C GLU A 47 -15.46 1.82 24.22
N GLU A 48 -15.74 2.18 25.49
CA GLU A 48 -16.12 3.55 25.90
C GLU A 48 -15.06 4.61 25.53
N ALA A 49 -13.81 4.19 25.31
CA ALA A 49 -12.74 5.00 24.75
C ALA A 49 -11.99 4.14 23.69
N PRO A 50 -11.92 4.59 22.42
CA PRO A 50 -11.26 3.82 21.37
C PRO A 50 -9.75 3.72 21.64
N ARG A 51 -9.19 2.53 21.42
CA ARG A 51 -7.77 2.24 21.67
C ARG A 51 -7.17 1.41 20.55
N ALA A 52 -5.94 1.73 20.17
CA ALA A 52 -5.15 0.89 19.27
C ALA A 52 -4.45 -0.21 20.05
N THR A 53 -4.43 -1.41 19.49
CA THR A 53 -3.60 -2.51 19.99
C THR A 53 -2.18 -2.33 19.44
N MET A 54 -1.18 -2.21 20.30
CA MET A 54 0.23 -2.05 19.93
C MET A 54 0.99 -3.33 20.24
N HIS A 55 1.75 -3.84 19.28
CA HIS A 55 2.58 -5.03 19.43
C HIS A 55 4.07 -4.67 19.35
N LEU A 56 4.85 -5.01 20.37
CA LEU A 56 6.32 -4.95 20.27
C LEU A 56 6.81 -6.22 19.58
N ILE A 57 7.36 -6.09 18.37
CA ILE A 57 7.87 -7.22 17.60
C ILE A 57 9.40 -7.25 17.67
N TYR A 58 9.95 -8.41 18.06
CA TYR A 58 11.38 -8.66 18.01
C TYR A 58 11.67 -9.99 17.33
N ALA A 59 12.51 -9.97 16.30
CA ALA A 59 12.87 -11.15 15.49
C ALA A 59 11.64 -11.95 14.99
N GLY A 60 10.59 -11.24 14.57
CA GLY A 60 9.35 -11.82 14.05
C GLY A 60 8.45 -12.47 15.11
N ARG A 61 8.67 -12.17 16.40
CA ARG A 61 7.82 -12.61 17.52
C ARG A 61 7.27 -11.42 18.29
N THR A 62 6.00 -11.48 18.64
CA THR A 62 5.37 -10.52 19.56
C THR A 62 5.89 -10.74 20.98
N ILE A 63 6.53 -9.71 21.53
CA ILE A 63 7.15 -9.69 22.87
C ILE A 63 6.14 -9.20 23.90
N CYS A 64 5.41 -8.14 23.59
CA CYS A 64 4.31 -7.63 24.41
C CYS A 64 3.22 -7.01 23.54
N THR A 65 2.02 -6.95 24.10
CA THR A 65 0.85 -6.27 23.53
C THR A 65 0.36 -5.25 24.55
N GLU A 66 0.17 -4.00 24.12
CA GLU A 66 -0.34 -2.91 24.95
C GLU A 66 -1.51 -2.21 24.24
N TYR A 67 -2.34 -1.50 24.99
CA TYR A 67 -3.45 -0.71 24.45
C TYR A 67 -3.15 0.76 24.64
N GLN A 68 -3.05 1.50 23.54
CA GLN A 68 -2.71 2.91 23.55
C GLN A 68 -3.94 3.74 23.15
N ALA A 69 -4.09 4.91 23.76
CA ALA A 69 -5.08 5.88 23.32
C ALA A 69 -4.75 6.35 21.89
N LEU A 70 -5.78 6.72 21.12
CA LEU A 70 -5.63 7.27 19.78
C LEU A 70 -5.18 8.73 19.87
N GLU A 71 -3.92 8.94 20.19
CA GLU A 71 -3.29 10.27 20.27
C GLU A 71 -1.96 10.27 19.51
N GLY A 72 -1.66 11.39 18.85
CA GLY A 72 -0.40 11.61 18.13
C GLY A 72 -0.20 10.60 17.00
N GLU A 73 0.99 10.00 16.93
CA GLU A 73 1.38 9.09 15.84
C GLU A 73 0.44 7.87 15.70
N VAL A 74 -0.07 7.35 16.81
CA VAL A 74 -1.02 6.22 16.82
C VAL A 74 -2.38 6.65 16.28
N ALA A 75 -2.83 7.88 16.57
CA ALA A 75 -4.04 8.43 15.98
C ALA A 75 -3.91 8.52 14.46
N VAL A 76 -2.78 9.02 13.95
CA VAL A 76 -2.54 9.19 12.51
C VAL A 76 -2.65 7.85 11.78
N GLN A 77 -2.05 6.78 12.31
CA GLN A 77 -2.15 5.45 11.70
C GLN A 77 -3.59 4.92 11.71
N SER A 78 -4.31 5.02 12.83
CA SER A 78 -5.72 4.62 12.89
C SER A 78 -6.61 5.46 11.96
N ILE A 79 -6.37 6.76 11.85
CA ILE A 79 -7.09 7.66 10.92
C ILE A 79 -6.90 7.20 9.48
N VAL A 80 -5.67 6.85 9.09
CA VAL A 80 -5.37 6.35 7.75
C VAL A 80 -6.16 5.06 7.47
N GLU A 81 -6.17 4.11 8.40
CA GLU A 81 -6.97 2.88 8.30
C GLU A 81 -8.47 3.20 8.15
N MET A 82 -9.01 4.09 8.98
CA MET A 82 -10.41 4.52 8.94
C MET A 82 -10.80 5.17 7.60
N ILE A 83 -9.90 5.97 7.02
CA ILE A 83 -10.09 6.59 5.71
C ILE A 83 -9.99 5.53 4.60
N GLU A 84 -9.09 4.56 4.72
CA GLU A 84 -9.00 3.43 3.77
C GLU A 84 -10.25 2.57 3.75
N ASP A 85 -10.87 2.37 4.92
CA ASP A 85 -12.14 1.66 5.11
C ASP A 85 -13.39 2.52 4.78
N GLU A 86 -13.18 3.76 4.31
CA GLU A 86 -14.23 4.73 3.97
C GLU A 86 -15.16 5.10 5.12
N THR A 87 -14.75 4.87 6.37
CA THR A 87 -15.48 5.31 7.57
C THR A 87 -15.31 6.81 7.81
N LEU A 88 -14.13 7.34 7.47
CA LEU A 88 -13.83 8.78 7.43
C LEU A 88 -13.59 9.20 5.98
N LEU A 89 -13.98 10.43 5.64
CA LEU A 89 -13.80 11.03 4.30
C LEU A 89 -14.18 10.07 3.14
N PRO A 90 -15.45 9.63 3.04
CA PRO A 90 -15.86 8.64 2.05
C PRO A 90 -15.56 9.13 0.62
N GLY A 91 -14.98 8.24 -0.21
CA GLY A 91 -14.54 8.57 -1.55
C GLY A 91 -13.14 9.22 -1.66
N PHE A 92 -12.54 9.65 -0.54
CA PHE A 92 -11.20 10.24 -0.54
C PHE A 92 -10.12 9.20 -0.88
N ALA A 93 -10.10 8.07 -0.17
CA ALA A 93 -9.14 7.00 -0.41
C ALA A 93 -9.13 6.50 -1.87
N PRO A 94 -10.26 6.13 -2.50
CA PRO A 94 -10.24 5.67 -3.89
C PRO A 94 -9.78 6.76 -4.87
N LEU A 95 -10.16 8.02 -4.67
CA LEU A 95 -9.74 9.15 -5.50
C LEU A 95 -8.23 9.37 -5.42
N ARG A 96 -7.68 9.47 -4.20
CA ARG A 96 -6.25 9.71 -3.99
C ARG A 96 -5.39 8.52 -4.43
N LYS A 97 -5.85 7.28 -4.19
CA LYS A 97 -5.21 6.07 -4.74
C LYS A 97 -5.14 6.13 -6.27
N GLN A 98 -6.21 6.55 -6.95
CA GLN A 98 -6.21 6.71 -8.40
C GLN A 98 -5.21 7.79 -8.86
N GLN A 99 -5.22 8.97 -8.22
CA GLN A 99 -4.30 10.05 -8.56
C GLN A 99 -2.82 9.66 -8.37
N ILE A 100 -2.49 9.00 -7.25
CA ILE A 100 -1.14 8.48 -6.99
C ILE A 100 -0.73 7.47 -8.07
N GLN A 101 -1.61 6.54 -8.45
CA GLN A 101 -1.30 5.57 -9.51
C GLN A 101 -1.09 6.24 -10.88
N HIS A 102 -1.93 7.21 -11.25
CA HIS A 102 -1.71 7.99 -12.47
C HIS A 102 -0.39 8.75 -12.42
N TRP A 103 -0.06 9.35 -11.28
CA TRP A 103 1.21 10.06 -11.12
C TRP A 103 2.43 9.15 -11.30
N LYS A 104 2.38 7.92 -10.78
CA LYS A 104 3.42 6.92 -11.03
C LYS A 104 3.57 6.59 -12.51
N ILE A 105 2.46 6.41 -13.22
CA ILE A 105 2.47 6.15 -14.66
C ILE A 105 3.05 7.36 -15.41
N TYR A 106 2.61 8.57 -15.08
CA TYR A 106 3.05 9.82 -15.69
C TYR A 106 4.57 10.03 -15.56
N ASN A 107 5.12 9.79 -14.37
CA ASN A 107 6.56 9.84 -14.12
C ASN A 107 7.30 8.72 -14.86
N ALA A 108 6.78 7.49 -14.86
CA ALA A 108 7.41 6.38 -15.56
C ALA A 108 7.44 6.58 -17.09
N LEU A 109 6.52 7.38 -17.64
CA LEU A 109 6.51 7.80 -19.05
C LEU A 109 7.49 8.93 -19.36
N GLY A 110 8.07 9.57 -18.34
CA GLY A 110 8.95 10.72 -18.49
C GLY A 110 8.22 12.00 -18.90
N LEU A 111 6.93 12.12 -18.58
CA LEU A 111 6.12 13.32 -18.87
C LEU A 111 6.31 14.41 -17.82
N ASN A 112 6.78 14.05 -16.62
CA ASN A 112 7.07 15.01 -15.57
C ASN A 112 8.32 15.84 -15.92
N PRO A 113 8.22 17.19 -16.00
CA PRO A 113 9.36 18.07 -16.25
C PRO A 113 10.42 18.03 -15.14
N GLU A 114 10.02 17.69 -13.91
CA GLU A 114 10.90 17.59 -12.74
C GLU A 114 11.01 16.13 -12.29
N PRO A 115 11.99 15.36 -12.82
CA PRO A 115 12.04 13.93 -12.58
C PRO A 115 12.27 13.61 -11.10
N ILE A 116 11.35 12.83 -10.53
CA ILE A 116 11.45 12.32 -9.17
C ILE A 116 12.36 11.08 -9.16
N GLU A 117 13.14 10.90 -8.09
CA GLU A 117 13.94 9.71 -7.91
C GLU A 117 13.06 8.45 -7.88
N LYS A 118 13.50 7.40 -8.58
CA LYS A 118 12.76 6.14 -8.68
C LYS A 118 12.43 5.54 -7.31
N THR A 119 13.36 5.64 -6.35
CA THR A 119 13.17 5.16 -4.98
C THR A 119 11.99 5.86 -4.29
N GLY A 120 11.84 7.17 -4.49
CA GLY A 120 10.69 7.93 -3.96
C GLY A 120 9.37 7.51 -4.60
N LEU A 121 9.35 7.30 -5.92
CA LEU A 121 8.17 6.82 -6.63
C LEU A 121 7.75 5.40 -6.26
N ASP A 122 8.71 4.49 -6.04
CA ASP A 122 8.43 3.12 -5.64
C ASP A 122 7.89 3.07 -4.19
N GLY A 123 8.39 3.92 -3.30
CA GLY A 123 7.93 4.05 -1.91
C GLY A 123 6.63 4.84 -1.71
N LEU A 124 6.22 5.65 -2.70
CA LEU A 124 4.98 6.43 -2.63
C LEU A 124 3.75 5.51 -2.61
N SER A 125 3.00 5.49 -1.54
CA SER A 125 1.73 4.76 -1.41
C SER A 125 0.68 5.70 -0.84
N PHE A 126 -0.60 5.30 -0.89
CA PHE A 126 -1.64 6.11 -0.27
C PHE A 126 -1.41 6.29 1.24
N ALA A 127 -1.11 5.20 1.96
CA ALA A 127 -0.84 5.24 3.38
C ALA A 127 0.36 6.12 3.71
N THR A 128 1.51 5.90 3.05
CA THR A 128 2.72 6.70 3.32
C THR A 128 2.52 8.18 2.99
N TRP A 129 1.87 8.48 1.87
CA TRP A 129 1.54 9.86 1.51
C TRP A 129 0.59 10.51 2.53
N LEU A 130 -0.48 9.81 2.92
CA LEU A 130 -1.49 10.39 3.81
C LEU A 130 -0.92 10.62 5.21
N VAL A 131 -0.11 9.70 5.74
CA VAL A 131 0.61 9.90 7.01
C VAL A 131 1.42 11.21 6.96
N GLU A 132 2.24 11.39 5.92
CA GLU A 132 3.05 12.60 5.75
C GLU A 132 2.18 13.88 5.67
N GLN A 133 1.01 13.81 5.00
CA GLN A 133 0.10 14.95 4.93
C GLN A 133 -0.52 15.27 6.30
N LEU A 134 -0.99 14.26 7.03
CA LEU A 134 -1.61 14.44 8.34
C LEU A 134 -0.63 14.99 9.37
N GLU A 135 0.61 14.49 9.36
CA GLU A 135 1.70 15.01 10.18
C GLU A 135 2.02 16.46 9.85
N THR A 136 2.05 16.82 8.55
CA THR A 136 2.29 18.20 8.10
C THR A 136 1.17 19.15 8.53
N LEU A 137 -0.07 18.67 8.56
CA LEU A 137 -1.24 19.42 9.03
C LEU A 137 -1.31 19.50 10.57
N GLY A 138 -0.50 18.71 11.28
CA GLY A 138 -0.48 18.66 12.74
C GLY A 138 -1.72 17.99 13.32
N VAL A 139 -2.27 17.00 12.62
CA VAL A 139 -3.40 16.20 13.09
C VAL A 139 -2.93 15.26 14.20
N GLU A 140 -3.52 15.36 15.39
CA GLU A 140 -3.15 14.56 16.56
C GLU A 140 -4.28 13.64 17.03
N SER A 141 -5.53 13.86 16.58
CA SER A 141 -6.67 13.02 16.93
C SER A 141 -7.69 12.86 15.80
N VAL A 142 -8.66 11.95 16.00
CA VAL A 142 -9.73 11.69 15.01
C VAL A 142 -10.65 12.91 14.85
N GLU A 143 -10.91 13.63 15.95
CA GLU A 143 -11.76 14.83 15.95
C GLU A 143 -11.18 15.95 15.08
N ASP A 144 -9.85 16.06 15.00
CA ASP A 144 -9.21 17.03 14.11
C ASP A 144 -9.59 16.77 12.65
N ILE A 145 -9.68 15.49 12.25
CA ILE A 145 -9.99 15.09 10.88
C ILE A 145 -11.45 15.30 10.49
N GLU A 146 -12.36 15.23 11.45
CA GLU A 146 -13.78 15.54 11.20
C GLU A 146 -14.00 16.98 10.72
N LEU A 147 -13.02 17.88 10.92
CA LEU A 147 -13.07 19.27 10.48
C LEU A 147 -12.61 19.48 9.03
N PHE A 148 -11.94 18.49 8.42
CA PHE A 148 -11.41 18.59 7.06
C PHE A 148 -12.40 18.01 6.03
N GLU A 149 -12.37 18.59 4.84
CA GLU A 149 -12.99 18.02 3.65
C GLU A 149 -11.94 17.38 2.73
N ALA A 150 -12.40 16.56 1.79
CA ALA A 150 -11.52 15.87 0.85
C ALA A 150 -10.63 16.82 0.03
N ASP A 151 -11.11 18.03 -0.23
CA ASP A 151 -10.43 19.06 -1.02
C ASP A 151 -9.37 19.82 -0.22
N ASP A 152 -9.42 19.77 1.12
CA ASP A 152 -8.43 20.42 2.00
C ASP A 152 -7.08 19.69 2.00
N ILE A 153 -7.06 18.42 1.57
CA ILE A 153 -5.86 17.59 1.49
C ILE A 153 -5.62 17.19 0.01
N PRO A 154 -5.18 18.13 -0.86
CA PRO A 154 -4.96 17.87 -2.27
C PRO A 154 -3.73 16.99 -2.51
N PHE A 155 -3.79 16.17 -3.55
CA PHE A 155 -2.61 15.45 -4.04
C PHE A 155 -1.96 16.25 -5.17
N GLU A 156 -0.77 16.79 -4.91
CA GLU A 156 0.04 17.53 -5.89
C GLU A 156 0.72 16.56 -6.88
N GLY A 157 0.01 16.16 -7.92
CA GLY A 157 0.49 15.23 -8.94
C GLY A 157 0.45 15.80 -10.36
N ILE A 158 -0.27 15.11 -11.25
CA ILE A 158 -0.48 15.60 -12.62
C ILE A 158 -1.33 16.88 -12.55
N PRO A 159 -0.99 17.94 -13.29
CA PRO A 159 -1.78 19.16 -13.29
C PRO A 159 -3.25 18.96 -13.68
N ASP A 160 -4.15 19.68 -13.03
CA ASP A 160 -5.61 19.51 -13.20
C ASP A 160 -6.07 19.66 -14.66
N TRP A 161 -5.45 20.58 -15.41
CA TRP A 161 -5.79 20.83 -16.82
C TRP A 161 -5.40 19.67 -17.76
N GLU A 162 -4.47 18.80 -17.36
CA GLU A 162 -4.03 17.62 -18.13
C GLU A 162 -4.59 16.32 -17.55
N TYR A 163 -4.98 16.32 -16.27
CA TYR A 163 -5.35 15.11 -15.54
C TYR A 163 -6.49 14.33 -16.21
N GLN A 164 -7.56 15.01 -16.65
CA GLN A 164 -8.71 14.33 -17.24
C GLN A 164 -8.33 13.59 -18.53
N ASP A 165 -7.64 14.27 -19.45
CA ASP A 165 -7.19 13.68 -20.72
C ASP A 165 -6.25 12.49 -20.46
N PHE A 166 -5.35 12.63 -19.47
CA PHE A 166 -4.44 11.55 -19.09
C PHE A 166 -5.17 10.34 -18.50
N ALA A 167 -6.12 10.58 -17.59
CA ALA A 167 -6.92 9.52 -16.95
C ALA A 167 -7.78 8.75 -17.96
N GLU A 168 -8.31 9.43 -18.98
CA GLU A 168 -9.04 8.79 -20.09
C GLU A 168 -8.12 7.95 -20.99
N GLN A 169 -6.88 8.40 -21.19
CA GLN A 169 -5.88 7.67 -21.98
C GLN A 169 -5.31 6.45 -21.25
N PHE A 170 -5.12 6.56 -19.93
CA PHE A 170 -4.55 5.51 -19.06
C PHE A 170 -5.53 5.08 -17.97
N PRO A 171 -6.71 4.54 -18.33
CA PRO A 171 -7.71 4.15 -17.35
C PRO A 171 -7.18 3.02 -16.47
N LEU A 172 -7.40 3.11 -15.16
CA LEU A 172 -7.06 2.05 -14.20
C LEU A 172 -8.16 0.98 -14.07
N LYS A 173 -9.38 1.31 -14.47
CA LYS A 173 -10.54 0.42 -14.43
C LYS A 173 -11.29 0.49 -15.76
N LEU A 174 -11.77 -0.65 -16.24
CA LEU A 174 -12.61 -0.75 -17.44
C LEU A 174 -13.91 -1.47 -17.10
N ILE A 175 -15.02 -0.83 -17.45
CA ILE A 175 -16.36 -1.40 -17.32
C ILE A 175 -16.87 -1.66 -18.73
N LEU A 176 -16.97 -2.94 -19.07
CA LEU A 176 -17.55 -3.42 -20.32
C LEU A 176 -18.87 -4.14 -20.02
N ALA A 177 -19.65 -4.44 -21.05
CA ALA A 177 -20.90 -5.19 -20.91
C ALA A 177 -20.63 -6.55 -20.23
N GLU A 178 -21.15 -6.68 -19.01
CA GLU A 178 -21.01 -7.87 -18.14
C GLU A 178 -19.57 -8.23 -17.72
N LEU A 179 -18.65 -7.25 -17.73
CA LEU A 179 -17.24 -7.48 -17.40
C LEU A 179 -16.61 -6.24 -16.76
N LYS A 180 -16.15 -6.37 -15.51
CA LYS A 180 -15.36 -5.36 -14.79
C LYS A 180 -13.91 -5.80 -14.72
N LEU A 181 -13.02 -4.89 -15.08
CA LEU A 181 -11.60 -5.16 -15.26
C LEU A 181 -10.77 -4.09 -14.56
N ASP A 182 -9.68 -4.51 -13.93
CA ASP A 182 -8.62 -3.62 -13.47
C ASP A 182 -7.48 -3.59 -14.50
N VAL A 183 -6.76 -2.48 -14.56
CA VAL A 183 -5.68 -2.27 -15.54
C VAL A 183 -4.37 -1.96 -14.82
N GLU A 184 -3.37 -2.80 -15.02
CA GLU A 184 -2.01 -2.58 -14.53
C GLU A 184 -1.08 -2.21 -15.69
N TYR A 185 -0.25 -1.19 -15.47
CA TYR A 185 0.67 -0.65 -16.47
C TYR A 185 2.12 -0.98 -16.13
N PHE A 186 2.82 -1.59 -17.09
CA PHE A 186 4.25 -1.88 -17.01
C PHE A 186 4.98 -1.06 -18.07
N VAL A 187 5.19 0.22 -17.76
CA VAL A 187 5.73 1.23 -18.69
C VAL A 187 7.10 0.82 -19.25
N SER A 188 7.98 0.27 -18.41
CA SER A 188 9.35 -0.13 -18.79
C SER A 188 9.41 -1.14 -19.95
N ARG A 189 8.37 -1.95 -20.14
CA ARG A 189 8.26 -2.94 -21.22
C ARG A 189 7.12 -2.65 -22.20
N LYS A 190 6.46 -1.50 -22.06
CA LYS A 190 5.25 -1.13 -22.82
C LYS A 190 4.19 -2.23 -22.82
N LEU A 191 3.84 -2.71 -21.62
CA LEU A 191 2.89 -3.80 -21.42
C LEU A 191 1.74 -3.33 -20.54
N VAL A 192 0.51 -3.66 -20.95
CA VAL A 192 -0.72 -3.43 -20.18
C VAL A 192 -1.32 -4.79 -19.83
N HIS A 193 -1.59 -5.01 -18.55
CA HIS A 193 -2.39 -6.13 -18.08
C HIS A 193 -3.80 -5.66 -17.80
N VAL A 194 -4.77 -6.33 -18.40
CA VAL A 194 -6.19 -6.15 -18.15
C VAL A 194 -6.64 -7.36 -17.34
N ILE A 195 -6.91 -7.15 -16.07
CA ILE A 195 -7.16 -8.19 -15.08
C ILE A 195 -8.67 -8.31 -14.88
N TYR A 196 -9.17 -9.54 -14.97
CA TYR A 196 -10.55 -9.85 -14.64
C TYR A 196 -10.80 -9.69 -13.14
N THR A 197 -11.77 -8.84 -12.80
CA THR A 197 -12.21 -8.61 -11.42
C THR A 197 -13.58 -9.26 -11.21
N GLU A 198 -14.57 -8.94 -12.05
CA GLU A 198 -15.96 -9.34 -11.88
C GLU A 198 -16.67 -9.47 -13.25
N GLY A 199 -17.73 -10.29 -13.33
CA GLY A 199 -18.60 -10.36 -14.51
C GLY A 199 -19.20 -11.73 -14.80
N SER A 200 -20.35 -11.76 -15.49
CA SER A 200 -21.00 -13.01 -15.94
C SER A 200 -20.46 -13.52 -17.27
N ARG A 201 -19.73 -12.67 -18.01
CA ARG A 201 -19.26 -13.00 -19.35
C ARG A 201 -18.16 -14.06 -19.33
N LYS A 202 -18.38 -15.15 -20.09
CA LYS A 202 -17.40 -16.24 -20.26
C LYS A 202 -16.31 -15.92 -21.29
N GLY A 203 -16.63 -15.10 -22.28
CA GLY A 203 -15.73 -14.75 -23.37
C GLY A 203 -14.74 -13.65 -23.00
N ASP A 204 -13.53 -13.76 -23.52
CA ASP A 204 -12.45 -12.78 -23.30
C ASP A 204 -12.80 -11.42 -23.94
N PRO A 205 -12.27 -10.30 -23.40
CA PRO A 205 -12.47 -8.98 -24.00
C PRO A 205 -11.80 -8.93 -25.37
N LYS A 206 -12.51 -8.39 -26.37
CA LYS A 206 -11.98 -8.19 -27.72
C LYS A 206 -11.20 -6.88 -27.79
N ARG A 207 -10.20 -6.81 -28.68
CA ARG A 207 -9.35 -5.61 -28.82
C ARG A 207 -10.11 -4.32 -29.06
N TRP A 208 -11.21 -4.36 -29.82
CA TRP A 208 -12.03 -3.19 -30.14
C TRP A 208 -12.85 -2.68 -28.95
N GLU A 209 -13.02 -3.49 -27.90
CA GLU A 209 -13.68 -3.09 -26.65
C GLU A 209 -12.71 -2.36 -25.71
N LEU A 210 -11.40 -2.43 -25.97
CA LEU A 210 -10.35 -1.89 -25.10
C LEU A 210 -9.78 -0.57 -25.66
N PRO A 211 -9.30 0.33 -24.78
CA PRO A 211 -8.58 1.54 -25.18
C PRO A 211 -7.41 1.30 -26.15
N ARG A 212 -7.09 2.30 -26.95
CA ARG A 212 -5.99 2.23 -27.92
C ARG A 212 -4.67 2.65 -27.27
N TRP A 213 -4.00 1.73 -26.58
CA TRP A 213 -2.61 1.93 -26.14
C TRP A 213 -1.64 1.76 -27.32
N ALA A 214 -1.28 2.86 -27.97
CA ALA A 214 -0.42 2.87 -29.15
C ALA A 214 1.01 2.41 -28.84
N GLY A 215 1.45 1.30 -29.45
CA GLY A 215 2.79 0.75 -29.23
C GLY A 215 2.94 -0.07 -27.94
N TRP A 216 1.83 -0.43 -27.28
CA TRP A 216 1.82 -1.29 -26.11
C TRP A 216 1.30 -2.68 -26.43
N LYS A 217 1.85 -3.68 -25.75
CA LYS A 217 1.31 -5.04 -25.72
C LYS A 217 0.17 -5.09 -24.70
N VAL A 218 -0.96 -5.68 -25.07
CA VAL A 218 -2.12 -5.83 -24.17
C VAL A 218 -2.31 -7.30 -23.84
N GLN A 219 -2.37 -7.63 -22.56
CA GLN A 219 -2.60 -8.99 -22.08
C GLN A 219 -3.81 -9.02 -21.16
N TYR A 220 -4.69 -9.98 -21.38
CA TYR A 220 -5.82 -10.26 -20.50
C TYR A 220 -5.44 -11.36 -19.51
N LYS A 221 -5.66 -11.11 -18.21
CA LYS A 221 -5.39 -12.06 -17.13
C LYS A 221 -6.69 -12.43 -16.41
N LYS A 222 -7.01 -13.72 -16.35
CA LYS A 222 -8.09 -14.27 -15.53
C LYS A 222 -7.55 -15.39 -14.65
N ALA A 223 -7.50 -15.15 -13.34
CA ALA A 223 -6.76 -16.00 -12.40
C ALA A 223 -5.32 -16.23 -12.90
N SER A 224 -4.92 -17.50 -13.12
CA SER A 224 -3.59 -17.85 -13.62
C SER A 224 -3.45 -17.82 -15.15
N ARG A 225 -4.54 -17.64 -15.91
CA ARG A 225 -4.52 -17.64 -17.38
C ARG A 225 -4.21 -16.24 -17.90
N VAL A 226 -3.12 -16.11 -18.67
CA VAL A 226 -2.72 -14.88 -19.36
C VAL A 226 -2.81 -15.09 -20.87
N LEU A 227 -3.48 -14.17 -21.57
CA LEU A 227 -3.69 -14.22 -23.02
C LEU A 227 -3.34 -12.88 -23.67
N ASP A 228 -2.63 -12.93 -24.80
CA ASP A 228 -2.37 -11.73 -25.60
C ASP A 228 -3.64 -11.31 -26.35
N VAL A 229 -4.11 -10.08 -26.14
CA VAL A 229 -5.26 -9.52 -26.86
C VAL A 229 -4.75 -8.83 -28.12
N LYS A 230 -5.04 -9.41 -29.28
CA LYS A 230 -4.67 -8.88 -30.60
C LYS A 230 -5.81 -8.12 -31.26
#